data_AF-A0A2K5C9U4-F1
#
_entry.id   AF-A0A2K5C9U4-F1
#
_cell.length_a   1.000
_cell.length_b   1.000
_cell.length_c   1.000
_cell.angle_alpha   90.00
_cell.angle_beta   90.00
_cell.angle_gamma   90.00
#
_symmetry.space_group_name_H-M   'P 1'
#
loop_
_entity.id
_entity.type
_entity.pdbx_description
1 polymer ?
#
loop_
_entity_poly.entity_id
_entity_poly.type
_entity_poly.pdbx_seq_one_letter_code
_entity_poly.pdbx_strand_id
1 'polypeptide(L)'
;MARLCRRVPCTLLLGLAAVLLKARLVPAAARAELSRSDLSLIQQQQQQQQQQQQQQQQQQKQLEEAEEERPEVPGASSTLTVPVSVFMLKVQVNDIISRQHLSQAVVEVFVNYTKTNSTVTQNNGAVLIKVPYKLGLSLTIIAYKDGYVLTPLPWKIGRMPIYSSVTLSLFPQSQANIWLFEDTVLITGKLADAKSQPSVQFSKALIKLPDNHHISNVTGYLTVLQQFLKVDNFLYTTGITQ
;
A
#
# COMPACT_ATOMS: atom_id res chain seq x y z
N MET A 1 -44.58 -24.46 -52.04
CA MET A 1 -44.20 -23.06 -52.39
C MET A 1 -42.85 -22.78 -51.75
N ALA A 2 -41.75 -22.95 -52.50
CA ALA A 2 -40.90 -21.87 -53.06
C ALA A 2 -40.17 -21.03 -51.98
N ARG A 3 -38.91 -21.36 -51.62
CA ARG A 3 -37.60 -20.78 -52.08
C ARG A 3 -37.36 -19.36 -51.51
N LEU A 4 -36.20 -18.95 -50.97
CA LEU A 4 -34.84 -18.96 -51.54
C LEU A 4 -33.84 -18.47 -50.45
N CYS A 5 -32.86 -19.25 -49.98
CA CYS A 5 -31.45 -19.35 -50.42
C CYS A 5 -30.57 -18.08 -50.42
N ARG A 6 -29.47 -18.10 -49.62
CA ARG A 6 -28.05 -17.87 -50.03
C ARG A 6 -27.10 -18.29 -48.88
N ARG A 7 -26.41 -19.44 -48.93
CA ARG A 7 -24.97 -19.69 -49.30
C ARG A 7 -23.98 -18.75 -48.57
N VAL A 8 -23.17 -19.13 -47.54
CA VAL A 8 -22.05 -20.15 -47.39
C VAL A 8 -20.79 -19.74 -48.20
N PRO A 9 -19.50 -20.01 -47.82
CA PRO A 9 -18.79 -20.30 -46.53
C PRO A 9 -17.39 -19.59 -46.35
N CYS A 10 -16.63 -20.04 -45.34
CA CYS A 10 -15.19 -20.42 -45.38
C CYS A 10 -14.07 -19.47 -44.90
N THR A 11 -13.53 -19.84 -43.73
CA THR A 11 -12.12 -20.12 -43.37
C THR A 11 -11.03 -19.04 -43.34
N LEU A 12 -10.33 -19.07 -42.18
CA LEU A 12 -8.88 -18.87 -41.94
C LEU A 12 -8.31 -17.46 -42.18
N LEU A 13 -7.73 -16.85 -41.14
CA LEU A 13 -6.30 -16.53 -41.13
C LEU A 13 -5.78 -16.04 -39.76
N LEU A 14 -4.59 -16.54 -39.44
CA LEU A 14 -3.63 -16.08 -38.43
C LEU A 14 -3.41 -14.56 -38.46
N GLY A 15 -3.02 -13.97 -37.32
CA GLY A 15 -2.24 -12.73 -37.36
C GLY A 15 -2.22 -11.90 -36.09
N LEU A 16 -1.08 -11.94 -35.41
CA LEU A 16 -0.44 -10.90 -34.60
C LEU A 16 -1.28 -9.67 -34.18
N ALA A 17 -1.51 -9.54 -32.87
CA ALA A 17 -1.84 -8.25 -32.28
C ALA A 17 -0.62 -7.32 -32.35
N ALA A 18 -0.75 -6.30 -33.18
CA ALA A 18 0.18 -5.21 -33.37
C ALA A 18 0.37 -4.39 -32.08
N VAL A 19 1.62 -4.22 -31.64
CA VAL A 19 1.99 -3.07 -30.80
C VAL A 19 2.15 -1.88 -31.74
N LEU A 20 1.10 -1.05 -31.77
CA LEU A 20 1.08 0.27 -32.36
C LEU A 20 2.09 1.17 -31.64
N LEU A 21 3.26 1.40 -32.25
CA LEU A 21 4.02 2.61 -31.99
C LEU A 21 3.73 3.61 -33.12
N LYS A 22 2.84 4.55 -32.81
CA LYS A 22 2.59 5.78 -33.58
C LYS A 22 3.87 6.60 -33.60
N ALA A 23 4.70 6.46 -34.64
CA ALA A 23 5.74 7.43 -34.94
C ALA A 23 5.20 8.44 -35.96
N ARG A 24 5.24 9.72 -35.57
CA ARG A 24 4.86 10.87 -36.41
C ARG A 24 5.63 10.84 -37.73
N LEU A 25 4.89 11.06 -38.82
CA LEU A 25 5.43 11.42 -40.11
C LEU A 25 6.09 12.80 -40.01
N VAL A 26 7.40 12.87 -40.18
CA VAL A 26 8.14 14.09 -40.52
C VAL A 26 8.52 13.92 -41.99
N PRO A 27 8.14 14.83 -42.90
CA PRO A 27 8.58 14.74 -44.28
C PRO A 27 9.84 15.57 -44.45
N ALA A 28 10.88 15.00 -45.04
CA ALA A 28 11.85 15.75 -45.80
C ALA A 28 12.62 14.79 -46.70
N ALA A 29 12.43 14.95 -48.01
CA ALA A 29 13.27 14.34 -49.01
C ALA A 29 14.73 14.75 -48.76
N ALA A 30 15.57 13.78 -48.44
CA ALA A 30 17.01 13.85 -48.60
C ALA A 30 17.45 12.46 -49.05
N ARG A 31 17.59 12.27 -50.36
CA ARG A 31 18.38 11.16 -50.89
C ARG A 31 19.83 11.43 -50.48
N ALA A 32 20.24 10.87 -49.34
CA ALA A 32 21.63 10.78 -48.97
C ALA A 32 22.23 9.61 -49.75
N GLU A 33 23.04 9.93 -50.76
CA GLU A 33 24.00 9.00 -51.33
C GLU A 33 24.96 8.59 -50.19
N LEU A 34 24.73 7.41 -49.62
CA LEU A 34 25.56 6.86 -48.55
C LEU A 34 26.95 6.57 -49.10
N SER A 35 27.97 7.23 -48.55
CA SER A 35 29.35 7.03 -48.96
C SER A 35 29.81 5.58 -48.66
N ARG A 36 30.76 5.05 -49.43
CA ARG A 36 31.36 3.71 -49.18
C ARG A 36 31.83 3.53 -47.74
N SER A 37 32.28 4.61 -47.10
CA SER A 37 32.72 4.64 -45.70
C SER A 37 31.57 4.45 -44.70
N ASP A 38 30.39 4.99 -45.01
CA ASP A 38 29.19 4.83 -44.18
C ASP A 38 28.63 3.40 -44.30
N LEU A 39 28.71 2.81 -45.50
CA LEU A 39 28.39 1.40 -45.73
C LEU A 39 29.34 0.45 -44.97
N SER A 40 30.65 0.74 -44.92
CA SER A 40 31.58 -0.08 -44.14
C SER A 40 31.34 0.06 -42.63
N LEU A 41 30.97 1.25 -42.15
CA LEU A 41 30.64 1.48 -40.74
C LEU A 41 29.36 0.72 -40.34
N ILE A 42 28.34 0.72 -41.22
CA ILE A 42 27.10 -0.04 -41.04
C ILE A 42 27.38 -1.55 -41.06
N GLN A 43 28.22 -2.02 -41.97
CA GLN A 43 28.64 -3.42 -42.04
C GLN A 43 29.35 -3.84 -40.74
N GLN A 44 30.26 -2.99 -40.25
CA GLN A 44 31.00 -3.25 -39.01
C GLN A 44 30.07 -3.25 -37.79
N GLN A 45 29.09 -2.34 -37.75
CA GLN A 45 28.10 -2.29 -36.68
C GLN A 45 27.16 -3.52 -36.69
N GLN A 46 26.75 -4.00 -37.87
CA GLN A 46 25.98 -5.24 -37.99
C GLN A 46 26.78 -6.46 -37.50
N GLN A 47 28.07 -6.53 -37.83
CA GLN A 47 28.94 -7.62 -37.39
C GLN A 47 29.09 -7.64 -35.86
N GLN A 48 29.19 -6.46 -35.25
CA GLN A 48 29.28 -6.32 -33.79
C GLN A 48 27.98 -6.74 -33.08
N GLN A 49 26.81 -6.42 -33.66
CA GLN A 49 25.52 -6.88 -33.12
C GLN A 49 25.35 -8.40 -33.20
N GLN A 50 25.79 -9.04 -34.28
CA GLN A 50 25.73 -10.51 -34.39
C GLN A 50 26.61 -11.21 -33.35
N GLN A 51 27.80 -10.68 -33.06
CA GLN A 51 28.67 -11.23 -32.01
C GLN A 51 28.03 -11.14 -30.63
N GLN A 52 27.39 -10.00 -30.29
CA GLN A 52 26.70 -9.86 -29.00
C GLN A 52 25.53 -10.86 -28.84
N GLN A 53 24.75 -11.10 -29.89
CA GLN A 53 23.66 -12.08 -29.84
C GLN A 53 24.17 -13.52 -29.62
N GLN A 54 25.26 -13.91 -30.29
CA GLN A 54 25.83 -15.25 -30.08
C GLN A 54 26.35 -15.43 -28.65
N GLN A 55 26.95 -14.38 -28.08
CA GLN A 55 27.46 -14.43 -26.70
C GLN A 55 26.33 -14.58 -25.67
N GLN A 56 25.21 -13.87 -25.87
CA GLN A 56 24.02 -14.05 -25.02
C GLN A 56 23.44 -15.46 -25.14
N GLN A 57 23.33 -16.03 -26.35
CA GLN A 57 22.82 -17.39 -26.53
C GLN A 57 23.72 -18.44 -25.88
N GLN A 58 25.05 -18.29 -25.95
CA GLN A 58 25.97 -19.18 -25.25
C GLN A 58 25.83 -19.08 -23.73
N GLN A 59 25.66 -17.87 -23.19
CA GLN A 59 25.48 -17.67 -21.76
C GLN A 59 24.14 -18.26 -21.27
N GLN A 60 23.09 -18.15 -22.09
CA GLN A 60 21.78 -18.75 -21.79
C GLN A 60 21.83 -20.28 -21.86
N LYS A 61 22.55 -20.83 -22.85
CA LYS A 61 22.77 -22.27 -22.97
C LYS A 61 23.58 -22.84 -21.81
N GLN A 62 24.61 -22.13 -21.34
CA GLN A 62 25.36 -22.51 -20.13
C GLN A 62 24.53 -22.37 -18.85
N LEU A 63 23.61 -21.41 -18.77
CA LEU A 63 22.66 -21.27 -17.65
C LEU A 63 21.64 -22.41 -17.63
N GLU A 64 21.16 -22.87 -18.78
CA GLU A 64 20.29 -24.06 -18.89
C GLU A 64 21.07 -25.35 -18.57
N GLU A 65 22.31 -25.49 -19.06
CA GLU A 65 23.14 -26.67 -18.81
C GLU A 65 23.55 -26.79 -17.33
N ALA A 66 23.68 -25.66 -16.61
CA ALA A 66 23.95 -25.64 -15.17
C ALA A 66 22.69 -25.90 -14.30
N GLU A 67 21.48 -25.82 -14.86
CA GLU A 67 20.23 -26.12 -14.16
C GLU A 67 19.81 -27.60 -14.33
N GLU A 68 20.35 -28.31 -15.33
CA GLU A 68 20.02 -29.72 -15.63
C GLU A 68 20.87 -30.76 -14.84
N GLU A 69 21.92 -30.34 -14.10
CA GLU A 69 22.71 -31.24 -13.25
C GLU A 69 22.32 -31.14 -11.76
N ARG A 70 21.13 -31.63 -11.41
CA ARG A 70 20.78 -31.95 -10.01
C ARG A 70 20.19 -33.37 -9.92
N PRO A 71 20.76 -34.29 -9.11
CA PRO A 71 20.25 -35.65 -9.03
C PRO A 71 18.88 -35.70 -8.35
N GLU A 72 17.91 -36.37 -8.99
CA GLU A 72 16.62 -36.71 -8.39
C GLU A 72 16.79 -37.71 -7.23
N VAL A 73 16.11 -37.44 -6.12
CA VAL A 73 15.84 -38.42 -5.04
C VAL A 73 14.32 -38.55 -4.91
N PRO A 74 13.74 -39.76 -4.98
CA PRO A 74 12.30 -39.94 -4.96
C PRO A 74 11.75 -40.05 -3.54
N GLY A 75 10.64 -39.36 -3.29
CA GLY A 75 9.65 -39.73 -2.28
C GLY A 75 9.69 -38.95 -0.97
N ALA A 76 8.93 -37.86 -0.91
CA ALA A 76 8.22 -37.45 0.29
C ALA A 76 6.99 -36.62 -0.11
N SER A 77 5.83 -36.97 0.44
CA SER A 77 4.56 -36.27 0.30
C SER A 77 4.74 -34.79 0.69
N SER A 78 4.88 -33.91 -0.30
CA SER A 78 4.83 -32.47 -0.09
C SER A 78 3.39 -32.02 -0.28
N THR A 79 2.78 -31.59 0.83
CA THR A 79 1.63 -30.70 0.77
C THR A 79 2.02 -29.53 -0.15
N LEU A 80 1.30 -29.38 -1.26
CA LEU A 80 1.51 -28.29 -2.22
C LEU A 80 1.26 -26.94 -1.53
N THR A 81 2.29 -26.39 -0.89
CA THR A 81 2.30 -25.00 -0.45
C THR A 81 2.42 -24.12 -1.69
N VAL A 82 1.27 -23.66 -2.19
CA VAL A 82 1.23 -22.62 -3.22
C VAL A 82 2.04 -21.42 -2.71
N PRO A 83 3.03 -20.92 -3.46
CA PRO A 83 3.82 -19.77 -3.02
C PRO A 83 2.90 -18.56 -2.88
N VAL A 84 2.80 -18.04 -1.65
CA VAL A 84 2.06 -16.81 -1.38
C VAL A 84 2.92 -15.65 -1.83
N SER A 85 2.45 -14.86 -2.81
CA SER A 85 3.12 -13.63 -3.23
C SER A 85 3.26 -12.67 -2.05
N VAL A 86 4.39 -11.98 -1.94
CA VAL A 86 4.64 -11.01 -0.86
C VAL A 86 5.07 -9.69 -1.48
N PHE A 87 4.59 -8.58 -0.93
CA PHE A 87 5.04 -7.24 -1.31
C PHE A 87 5.58 -6.46 -0.11
N MET A 88 6.39 -5.45 -0.39
CA MET A 88 6.96 -4.55 0.61
C MET A 88 6.06 -3.33 0.80
N LEU A 89 5.63 -3.10 2.03
CA LEU A 89 4.86 -1.93 2.45
C LEU A 89 5.72 -1.03 3.32
N LYS A 90 5.95 0.20 2.86
CA LYS A 90 6.50 1.28 3.70
C LYS A 90 5.36 1.97 4.45
N VAL A 91 5.46 2.04 5.76
CA VAL A 91 4.53 2.80 6.60
C VAL A 91 5.30 3.93 7.26
N GLN A 92 4.87 5.17 7.02
CA GLN A 92 5.36 6.36 7.70
C GLN A 92 4.33 6.81 8.73
N VAL A 93 4.75 7.09 9.96
CA VAL A 93 3.86 7.57 11.02
C VAL A 93 4.26 8.96 11.45
N ASN A 94 3.30 9.88 11.47
CA ASN A 94 3.52 11.29 11.78
C ASN A 94 2.52 11.78 12.82
N ASP A 95 2.89 12.84 13.53
CA ASP A 95 1.96 13.65 14.32
C ASP A 95 1.15 14.55 13.37
N ILE A 96 -0.17 14.54 13.49
CA ILE A 96 -1.02 15.35 12.60
C ILE A 96 -0.85 16.86 12.80
N ILE A 97 -0.52 17.29 14.02
CA ILE A 97 -0.37 18.70 14.40
C ILE A 97 1.04 19.19 14.09
N SER A 98 2.05 18.56 14.68
CA SER A 98 3.44 19.01 14.51
C SER A 98 4.06 18.59 13.18
N ARG A 99 3.40 17.67 12.44
CA ARG A 99 3.90 17.02 11.22
C ARG A 99 5.22 16.26 11.40
N GLN A 100 5.69 16.11 12.63
CA GLN A 100 6.92 15.39 12.94
C GLN A 100 6.74 13.89 12.78
N HIS A 101 7.82 13.21 12.40
CA HIS A 101 7.87 11.77 12.33
C HIS A 101 7.87 11.16 13.73
N LEU A 102 7.03 10.14 13.94
CA LEU A 102 6.89 9.48 15.23
C LEU A 102 7.68 8.18 15.23
N SER A 103 8.79 8.16 15.98
CA SER A 103 9.52 6.93 16.31
C SER A 103 8.80 6.15 17.41
N GLN A 104 9.06 4.85 17.48
CA GLN A 104 8.47 3.94 18.48
C GLN A 104 6.93 3.91 18.45
N ALA A 105 6.31 4.26 17.33
CA ALA A 105 4.89 4.02 17.09
C ALA A 105 4.70 2.57 16.68
N VAL A 106 3.77 1.87 17.29
CA VAL A 106 3.42 0.51 16.90
C VAL A 106 2.61 0.58 15.62
N VAL A 107 2.99 -0.26 14.66
CA VAL A 107 2.29 -0.47 13.40
C VAL A 107 1.92 -1.94 13.30
N GLU A 108 0.62 -2.21 13.15
CA GLU A 108 0.12 -3.56 12.94
C GLU A 108 -0.62 -3.64 11.62
N VAL A 109 -0.45 -4.77 10.93
CA VAL A 109 -1.08 -5.01 9.63
C VAL A 109 -1.99 -6.21 9.76
N PHE A 110 -3.26 -5.99 9.46
CA PHE A 110 -4.29 -7.01 9.39
C PHE A 110 -4.57 -7.31 7.93
N VAL A 111 -4.54 -8.59 7.57
CA VAL A 111 -4.96 -9.08 6.26
C VAL A 111 -6.23 -9.89 6.47
N ASN A 112 -7.33 -9.47 5.86
CA ASN A 112 -8.65 -10.05 6.08
C ASN A 112 -8.98 -10.21 7.58
N TYR A 113 -8.86 -9.11 8.32
CA TYR A 113 -9.15 -9.03 9.76
C TYR A 113 -8.25 -9.89 10.67
N THR A 114 -7.25 -10.59 10.12
CA THR A 114 -6.28 -11.38 10.88
C THR A 114 -4.97 -10.62 11.01
N LYS A 115 -4.43 -10.49 12.22
CA LYS A 115 -3.14 -9.82 12.46
C LYS A 115 -2.01 -10.64 11.83
N THR A 116 -1.30 -10.04 10.89
CA THR A 116 -0.22 -10.71 10.14
C THR A 116 1.15 -10.20 10.54
N ASN A 117 1.27 -8.92 10.85
CA ASN A 117 2.53 -8.29 11.26
C ASN A 117 2.31 -7.33 12.43
N SER A 118 3.34 -7.16 13.25
CA SER A 118 3.42 -6.18 14.34
C SER A 118 4.86 -5.69 14.42
N THR A 119 5.07 -4.39 14.32
CA THR A 119 6.41 -3.79 14.37
C THR A 119 6.33 -2.37 14.90
N VAL A 120 7.48 -1.75 15.15
CA VAL A 120 7.57 -0.35 15.59
C VAL A 120 8.31 0.49 14.56
N THR A 121 7.94 1.77 14.47
CA THR A 121 8.65 2.72 13.62
C THR A 121 10.05 3.03 14.13
N GLN A 122 10.98 3.20 13.19
CA GLN A 122 12.36 3.58 13.48
C GLN A 122 12.47 5.08 13.82
N ASN A 123 13.70 5.57 14.01
CA ASN A 123 13.98 6.97 14.37
C ASN A 123 13.45 7.99 13.35
N ASN A 124 13.31 7.58 12.08
CA ASN A 124 12.73 8.39 11.00
C ASN A 124 11.18 8.30 10.94
N GLY A 125 10.54 7.63 11.90
CA GLY A 125 9.10 7.37 11.95
C GLY A 125 8.58 6.43 10.86
N ALA A 126 9.47 5.72 10.16
CA ALA A 126 9.10 4.78 9.12
C ALA A 126 9.39 3.34 9.50
N VAL A 127 8.69 2.41 8.85
CA VAL A 127 8.97 0.98 8.90
C VAL A 127 8.64 0.31 7.57
N LEU A 128 9.40 -0.72 7.21
CA LEU A 128 9.13 -1.56 6.04
C LEU A 128 8.60 -2.92 6.51
N ILE A 129 7.48 -3.36 5.94
CA ILE A 129 6.76 -4.56 6.35
C ILE A 129 6.56 -5.46 5.13
N LYS A 130 6.85 -6.75 5.29
CA LYS A 130 6.53 -7.78 4.30
C LYS A 130 5.09 -8.23 4.49
N VAL A 131 4.25 -8.02 3.49
CA VAL A 131 2.82 -8.32 3.58
C VAL A 131 2.45 -9.39 2.54
N PRO A 132 1.81 -10.50 2.96
CA PRO A 132 1.33 -11.49 2.01
C PRO A 132 0.21 -10.89 1.15
N TYR A 133 0.31 -11.10 -0.15
CA TYR A 133 -0.67 -10.72 -1.14
C TYR A 133 -1.51 -11.91 -1.56
N LYS A 134 -2.83 -11.74 -1.48
CA LYS A 134 -3.81 -12.59 -2.14
C LYS A 134 -4.87 -11.69 -2.74
N LEU A 135 -5.25 -11.98 -3.98
CA LEU A 135 -6.26 -11.21 -4.70
C LEU A 135 -7.59 -11.24 -3.92
N GLY A 136 -8.24 -10.08 -3.78
CA GLY A 136 -9.54 -9.95 -3.14
C GLY A 136 -9.52 -9.80 -1.62
N LEU A 137 -8.35 -9.86 -0.97
CA LEU A 137 -8.25 -9.58 0.47
C LEU A 137 -8.16 -8.08 0.76
N SER A 138 -8.77 -7.67 1.86
CA SER A 138 -8.62 -6.32 2.43
C SER A 138 -7.45 -6.27 3.40
N LEU A 139 -6.78 -5.13 3.45
CA LEU A 139 -5.80 -4.81 4.45
C LEU A 139 -6.34 -3.73 5.39
N THR A 140 -5.93 -3.79 6.64
CA THR A 140 -6.10 -2.69 7.58
C THR A 140 -4.77 -2.48 8.27
N ILE A 141 -4.18 -1.31 8.06
CA ILE A 141 -2.99 -0.89 8.79
C ILE A 141 -3.47 -0.07 9.98
N ILE A 142 -3.06 -0.44 11.18
CA ILE A 142 -3.29 0.40 12.36
C ILE A 142 -1.96 0.94 12.83
N ALA A 143 -1.97 2.17 13.32
CA ALA A 143 -0.86 2.74 14.06
C ALA A 143 -1.34 3.31 15.38
N TYR A 144 -0.57 3.12 16.44
CA TYR A 144 -0.82 3.71 17.74
C TYR A 144 0.49 3.94 18.50
N LYS A 145 0.45 4.87 19.45
CA LYS A 145 1.57 5.23 20.30
C LYS A 145 1.02 5.83 21.59
N ASP A 146 1.71 5.67 22.70
CA ASP A 146 1.32 6.34 23.95
C ASP A 146 1.26 7.86 23.75
N GLY A 147 0.19 8.46 24.28
CA GLY A 147 -0.12 9.87 24.06
C GLY A 147 -0.75 10.17 22.69
N TYR A 148 -1.14 9.15 21.92
CA TYR A 148 -1.83 9.31 20.64
C TYR A 148 -3.04 8.38 20.49
N VAL A 149 -3.98 8.78 19.65
CA VAL A 149 -5.14 7.96 19.28
C VAL A 149 -4.74 6.92 18.24
N LEU A 150 -5.22 5.69 18.44
CA LEU A 150 -5.12 4.63 17.43
C LEU A 150 -5.79 5.07 16.13
N THR A 151 -5.05 5.01 15.03
CA THR A 151 -5.54 5.41 13.70
C THR A 151 -5.51 4.23 12.75
N PRO A 152 -6.67 3.76 12.24
CA PRO A 152 -6.73 2.73 11.22
C PRO A 152 -6.71 3.32 9.80
N LEU A 153 -6.11 2.58 8.86
CA LEU A 153 -6.12 2.84 7.43
C LEU A 153 -6.58 1.57 6.69
N PRO A 154 -7.85 1.48 6.28
CA PRO A 154 -8.32 0.39 5.45
C PRO A 154 -7.82 0.55 4.00
N TRP A 155 -7.33 -0.54 3.41
CA TRP A 155 -6.83 -0.55 2.05
C TRP A 155 -7.26 -1.83 1.31
N LYS A 156 -8.01 -1.68 0.22
CA LYS A 156 -8.37 -2.79 -0.67
C LYS A 156 -7.36 -2.93 -1.79
N ILE A 157 -6.73 -4.11 -1.89
CA ILE A 157 -5.74 -4.38 -2.95
C ILE A 157 -6.40 -5.19 -4.07
N GLY A 158 -6.62 -4.54 -5.21
CA GLY A 158 -7.15 -5.18 -6.41
C GLY A 158 -6.10 -5.86 -7.29
N ARG A 159 -4.82 -5.51 -7.14
CA ARG A 159 -3.69 -6.01 -7.95
C ARG A 159 -2.40 -5.99 -7.13
N MET A 160 -1.44 -6.87 -7.46
CA MET A 160 -0.12 -6.91 -6.81
C MET A 160 0.59 -5.55 -6.97
N PRO A 161 0.94 -4.84 -5.88
CA PRO A 161 1.65 -3.58 -5.97
C PRO A 161 3.14 -3.78 -6.27
N ILE A 162 3.68 -2.98 -7.19
CA ILE A 162 5.13 -2.94 -7.51
C ILE A 162 5.88 -2.11 -6.46
N TYR A 163 5.21 -1.08 -5.94
CA TYR A 163 5.66 -0.25 -4.83
C TYR A 163 4.46 0.10 -3.95
N SER A 164 4.63 0.08 -2.64
CA SER A 164 3.58 0.53 -1.73
C SER A 164 4.14 1.31 -0.55
N SER A 165 3.56 2.49 -0.32
CA SER A 165 3.92 3.38 0.77
C SER A 165 2.67 4.11 1.24
N VAL A 166 2.47 4.17 2.55
CA VAL A 166 1.36 4.89 3.18
C VAL A 166 1.88 5.75 4.32
N THR A 167 1.16 6.84 4.60
CA THR A 167 1.43 7.71 5.74
C THR A 167 0.22 7.71 6.66
N LEU A 168 0.42 7.34 7.93
CA LEU A 168 -0.60 7.43 8.98
C LEU A 168 -0.28 8.64 9.86
N SER A 169 -1.26 9.53 10.03
CA SER A 169 -1.13 10.69 10.91
C SER A 169 -1.90 10.42 12.20
N LEU A 170 -1.19 10.35 13.33
CA LEU A 170 -1.78 10.13 14.63
C LEU A 170 -2.23 11.45 15.26
N PHE A 171 -3.35 11.41 15.96
CA PHE A 171 -3.87 12.54 16.74
C PHE A 171 -3.30 12.48 18.16
N PRO A 172 -2.59 13.52 18.63
CA PRO A 172 -2.14 13.56 20.01
C PRO A 172 -3.33 13.66 20.97
N GLN A 173 -3.26 12.93 22.08
CA GLN A 173 -4.23 12.98 23.16
C GLN A 173 -3.55 13.51 24.42
N SER A 174 -4.24 14.45 25.08
CA SER A 174 -3.81 15.00 26.36
C SER A 174 -4.67 14.42 27.47
N GLN A 175 -4.05 14.10 28.61
CA GLN A 175 -4.83 13.69 29.77
C GLN A 175 -5.75 14.84 30.20
N ALA A 176 -6.98 14.50 30.56
CA ALA A 176 -8.03 15.43 30.93
C ALA A 176 -8.41 15.26 32.40
N ASN A 177 -9.02 16.30 32.97
CA ASN A 177 -9.66 16.24 34.27
C ASN A 177 -11.06 15.68 34.11
N ILE A 178 -11.49 14.83 35.05
CA ILE A 178 -12.86 14.30 35.11
C ILE A 178 -13.52 14.85 36.37
N TRP A 179 -14.68 15.46 36.19
CA TRP A 179 -15.58 15.89 37.26
C TRP A 179 -16.83 15.02 37.23
N LEU A 180 -17.16 14.42 38.36
CA LEU A 180 -18.32 13.55 38.52
C LEU A 180 -19.36 14.26 39.38
N PHE A 181 -20.51 14.54 38.80
CA PHE A 181 -21.69 15.04 39.50
C PHE A 181 -22.70 13.89 39.72
N GLU A 182 -23.86 14.21 40.29
CA GLU A 182 -24.90 13.22 40.59
C GLU A 182 -25.37 12.49 39.32
N ASP A 183 -25.66 13.25 38.26
CA ASP A 183 -26.26 12.77 37.00
C ASP A 183 -25.36 12.97 35.77
N THR A 184 -24.26 13.70 35.92
CA THR A 184 -23.45 14.21 34.81
C THR A 184 -21.97 14.01 35.04
N VAL A 185 -21.25 13.90 33.93
CA VAL A 185 -19.80 13.77 33.86
C VAL A 185 -19.30 14.92 33.00
N LEU A 186 -18.35 15.68 33.51
CA LEU A 186 -17.69 16.76 32.80
C LEU A 186 -16.21 16.41 32.65
N ILE A 187 -15.73 16.37 31.41
CA ILE A 187 -14.32 16.16 31.11
C ILE A 187 -13.76 17.46 30.56
N THR A 188 -12.67 17.95 31.13
CA THR A 188 -12.03 19.20 30.70
C THR A 188 -10.53 19.03 30.46
N GLY A 189 -9.96 19.81 29.53
CA GLY A 189 -8.51 19.83 29.30
C GLY A 189 -7.72 20.18 30.57
N LYS A 190 -6.46 19.79 30.65
CA LYS A 190 -5.60 20.10 31.83
C LYS A 190 -5.09 21.54 31.89
N LEU A 191 -5.23 22.34 30.83
CA LEU A 191 -4.62 23.67 30.73
C LEU A 191 -5.58 24.78 31.19
N ALA A 192 -5.25 25.45 32.30
CA ALA A 192 -6.12 26.44 32.97
C ALA A 192 -6.22 27.80 32.25
N ASP A 193 -5.22 28.18 31.45
CA ASP A 193 -5.08 29.56 30.92
C ASP A 193 -5.56 29.76 29.48
N ALA A 194 -6.22 28.77 28.87
CA ALA A 194 -6.78 28.93 27.54
C ALA A 194 -8.15 29.62 27.60
N LYS A 195 -8.35 30.70 26.83
CA LYS A 195 -9.66 31.37 26.66
C LYS A 195 -10.81 30.42 26.26
N SER A 196 -10.50 29.22 25.77
CA SER A 196 -11.44 28.14 25.47
C SER A 196 -10.78 26.78 25.77
N GLN A 197 -11.04 26.23 26.96
CA GLN A 197 -10.58 24.89 27.31
C GLN A 197 -11.47 23.85 26.61
N PRO A 198 -10.90 22.81 25.96
CA PRO A 198 -11.72 21.73 25.40
C PRO A 198 -12.47 21.05 26.55
N SER A 199 -13.78 20.91 26.40
CA SER A 199 -14.63 20.26 27.39
C SER A 199 -15.74 19.45 26.73
N VAL A 200 -16.18 18.40 27.40
CA VAL A 200 -17.33 17.60 27.01
C VAL A 200 -18.12 17.24 28.26
N GLN A 201 -19.44 17.34 28.19
CA GLN A 201 -20.35 17.00 29.26
C GLN A 201 -21.39 16.00 28.74
N PHE A 202 -21.63 14.94 29.52
CA PHE A 202 -22.63 13.92 29.18
C PHE A 202 -23.21 13.28 30.44
N SER A 203 -24.35 12.58 30.31
CA SER A 203 -24.99 11.93 31.46
C SER A 203 -24.16 10.75 31.97
N LYS A 204 -24.03 10.65 33.29
CA LYS A 204 -23.37 9.55 33.98
C LYS A 204 -24.01 8.19 33.68
N ALA A 205 -25.30 8.17 33.33
CA ALA A 205 -26.02 6.95 32.94
C ALA A 205 -25.45 6.28 31.66
N LEU A 206 -24.69 7.02 30.84
CA LEU A 206 -24.04 6.50 29.65
C LEU A 206 -22.74 5.74 29.96
N ILE A 207 -22.20 5.87 31.18
CA ILE A 207 -21.01 5.14 31.61
C ILE A 207 -21.43 3.73 32.07
N LYS A 208 -21.08 2.72 31.27
CA LYS A 208 -21.22 1.31 31.63
C LYS A 208 -19.85 0.75 32.02
N LEU A 209 -19.65 0.48 33.30
CA LEU A 209 -18.45 -0.15 33.82
C LEU A 209 -18.69 -1.64 34.10
N PRO A 210 -17.68 -2.51 33.92
CA PRO A 210 -17.75 -3.89 34.41
C PRO A 210 -17.93 -3.94 35.93
N ASP A 211 -18.56 -4.99 36.46
CA ASP A 211 -18.91 -5.13 37.88
C ASP A 211 -17.72 -4.98 38.85
N ASN A 212 -16.50 -5.24 38.37
CA ASN A 212 -15.26 -5.15 39.15
C ASN A 212 -14.52 -3.82 39.01
N HIS A 213 -15.05 -2.82 38.30
CA HIS A 213 -14.40 -1.52 38.10
C HIS A 213 -15.19 -0.39 38.77
N HIS A 214 -14.48 0.41 39.56
CA HIS A 214 -15.01 1.63 40.15
C HIS A 214 -14.72 2.84 39.26
N ILE A 215 -15.62 3.83 39.28
CA ILE A 215 -15.48 5.07 38.51
C ILE A 215 -14.25 5.90 38.89
N SER A 216 -13.72 5.69 40.12
CA SER A 216 -12.46 6.28 40.58
C SER A 216 -11.24 5.84 39.78
N ASN A 217 -11.33 4.71 39.07
CA ASN A 217 -10.22 4.14 38.29
C ASN A 217 -10.28 4.59 36.83
N VAL A 218 -11.19 5.51 36.48
CA VAL A 218 -11.36 6.03 35.12
C VAL A 218 -10.40 7.19 34.88
N THR A 219 -9.69 7.15 33.76
CA THR A 219 -8.87 8.26 33.28
C THR A 219 -9.47 8.85 32.02
N GLY A 220 -9.51 10.17 31.94
CA GLY A 220 -10.02 10.90 30.79
C GLY A 220 -8.88 11.35 29.88
N TYR A 221 -9.08 11.24 28.58
CA TYR A 221 -8.21 11.84 27.58
C TYR A 221 -9.04 12.69 26.65
N LEU A 222 -8.50 13.84 26.25
CA LEU A 222 -9.09 14.71 25.25
C LEU A 222 -8.10 14.88 24.10
N THR A 223 -8.65 14.73 22.91
CA THR A 223 -7.99 15.01 21.64
C THR A 223 -8.57 16.28 21.11
N VAL A 224 -7.73 17.29 20.88
CA VAL A 224 -8.18 18.53 20.28
C VAL A 224 -8.39 18.28 18.80
N LEU A 225 -9.62 17.95 18.42
CA LEU A 225 -10.05 18.18 17.05
C LEU A 225 -10.25 19.70 16.94
N GLN A 226 -9.55 20.34 16.00
CA GLN A 226 -9.90 21.63 15.40
C GLN A 226 -9.19 22.91 15.90
N GLN A 227 -8.19 23.34 15.13
CA GLN A 227 -8.08 24.71 14.58
C GLN A 227 -7.15 24.79 13.34
N PHE A 228 -6.31 23.77 13.08
CA PHE A 228 -5.36 23.74 11.94
C PHE A 228 -5.91 23.15 10.62
N LEU A 229 -7.11 22.56 10.60
CA LEU A 229 -7.75 22.01 9.39
C LEU A 229 -8.62 23.02 8.63
N LYS A 230 -8.32 24.33 8.74
CA LYS A 230 -9.06 25.39 8.01
C LYS A 230 -8.62 25.54 6.54
N VAL A 231 -7.64 24.75 6.09
CA VAL A 231 -7.19 24.72 4.70
C VAL A 231 -7.20 23.27 4.26
N ASP A 232 -8.29 22.93 3.58
CA ASP A 232 -8.49 21.77 2.71
C ASP A 232 -8.28 20.36 3.30
N ASN A 233 -9.36 19.56 3.20
CA ASN A 233 -9.39 18.14 2.84
C ASN A 233 -9.79 17.04 3.86
N PHE A 234 -10.80 16.31 3.38
CA PHE A 234 -11.23 14.91 3.54
C PHE A 234 -11.62 14.33 4.91
N LEU A 235 -12.94 14.32 5.10
CA LEU A 235 -13.83 13.25 5.58
C LEU A 235 -13.17 11.92 6.02
N TYR A 236 -12.86 11.80 7.30
CA TYR A 236 -13.17 10.59 8.08
C TYR A 236 -13.50 11.03 9.51
N THR A 237 -14.79 11.27 9.77
CA THR A 237 -15.31 11.42 11.12
C THR A 237 -15.09 10.12 11.89
N THR A 238 -14.33 10.18 12.99
CA THR A 238 -14.09 9.04 13.87
C THR A 238 -14.90 9.23 15.15
N GLY A 239 -15.91 8.37 15.37
CA GLY A 239 -16.72 8.18 16.60
C GLY A 239 -17.93 9.14 16.75
N ILE A 240 -19.14 8.73 17.15
CA ILE A 240 -19.64 7.49 17.79
C ILE A 240 -21.06 7.23 17.23
N THR A 241 -21.36 6.01 16.77
CA THR A 241 -22.76 5.56 16.59
C THR A 241 -23.17 4.75 17.81
N GLN A 242 -24.03 5.32 18.64
CA GLN A 242 -25.21 4.63 19.19
C GLN A 242 -26.25 5.65 19.66
#